data_AF-A0A7N0VIL8-F1
#
_entry.id   AF-A0A7N0VIL8-F1
#
_cell.length_a   1.000
_cell.length_b   1.000
_cell.length_c   1.000
_cell.angle_alpha   90.00
_cell.angle_beta   90.00
_cell.angle_gamma   90.00
#
_symmetry.space_group_name_H-M   'P 1'
#
loop_
_entity.id
_entity.type
_entity.pdbx_description
1 polymer ?
#
loop_
_entity_poly.entity_id
_entity_poly.type
_entity_poly.pdbx_seq_one_letter_code
_entity_poly.pdbx_strand_id
1 'polypeptide(L)'
;MVAAAHFFSSVAAAAVLLSFFSWSGSVASLPIRLKKEAAHSTDQEDLCVHKWYTQPVDHFNYGEDSYVEFQHKYAMVDKYWGGPSSPIFAYLEGEDAMSPDVCSETSLVDAYASRFRPLFIFIEHRYYGDSVPFGSRDAAFSNTSTLGFFGAAQAVQDAAELILSLRQNLSAHYSPVIVAGGSYAGSKNPILIIKLNPPA
;
A
#
# COMPACT_ATOMS: atom_id res chain seq x y z
N MET A 1 35.95 -30.96 30.47
CA MET A 1 34.51 -30.63 30.44
C MET A 1 34.37 -29.18 30.89
N VAL A 2 33.69 -28.39 30.05
CA VAL A 2 33.26 -26.99 30.21
C VAL A 2 34.36 -25.92 30.21
N ALA A 3 34.53 -25.29 29.04
CA ALA A 3 35.19 -24.02 28.84
C ALA A 3 34.23 -22.87 29.20
N ALA A 4 34.69 -21.92 30.01
CA ALA A 4 33.98 -20.68 30.32
C ALA A 4 34.17 -19.68 29.17
N ALA A 5 33.11 -19.46 28.40
CA ALA A 5 33.05 -18.42 27.39
C ALA A 5 32.58 -17.11 28.04
N HIS A 6 33.46 -16.12 28.06
CA HIS A 6 33.11 -14.72 28.22
C HIS A 6 32.27 -14.27 27.03
N PHE A 7 31.07 -13.75 27.27
CA PHE A 7 30.34 -12.95 26.28
C PHE A 7 29.99 -11.60 26.89
N PHE A 8 30.50 -10.55 26.24
CA PHE A 8 30.28 -9.15 26.55
C PHE A 8 28.81 -8.77 26.32
N SER A 9 28.18 -8.19 27.33
CA SER A 9 26.92 -7.45 27.19
C SER A 9 27.26 -6.03 26.76
N SER A 10 26.85 -5.64 25.55
CA SER A 10 26.78 -4.24 25.13
C SER A 10 25.74 -4.09 24.03
N VAL A 11 24.55 -3.61 24.41
CA VAL A 11 23.64 -2.95 23.47
C VAL A 11 23.40 -1.56 24.05
N ALA A 12 24.11 -0.58 23.49
CA ALA A 12 23.88 0.82 23.75
C ALA A 12 22.56 1.23 23.07
N ALA A 13 21.55 1.56 23.88
CA ALA A 13 20.36 2.26 23.43
C ALA A 13 20.71 3.75 23.31
N ALA A 14 20.84 4.26 22.09
CA ALA A 14 20.98 5.69 21.83
C ALA A 14 19.58 6.32 21.77
N ALA A 15 19.16 6.96 22.86
CA ALA A 15 18.01 7.86 22.87
C ALA A 15 18.48 9.26 22.42
N VAL A 16 17.99 9.73 21.28
CA VAL A 16 18.22 11.11 20.82
C VAL A 16 17.15 12.00 21.46
N LEU A 17 17.56 12.78 22.46
CA LEU A 17 16.76 13.85 23.05
C LEU A 17 16.88 15.09 22.17
N LEU A 18 15.77 15.50 21.54
CA LEU A 18 15.66 16.81 20.88
C LEU A 18 15.48 17.88 21.96
N SER A 19 16.56 18.58 22.27
CA SER A 19 16.55 19.79 23.08
C SER A 19 15.97 20.96 22.27
N PHE A 20 14.89 21.56 22.79
CA PHE A 20 14.30 22.80 22.30
C PHE A 20 15.29 23.97 22.49
N PHE A 21 15.89 24.44 21.40
CA PHE A 21 16.58 25.73 21.37
C PHE A 21 15.55 26.84 21.09
N SER A 22 15.19 27.59 22.13
CA SER A 22 14.46 28.86 21.99
C SER A 22 15.46 29.93 21.55
N TRP A 23 15.46 30.25 20.25
CA TRP A 23 16.15 31.42 19.73
C TRP A 23 15.13 32.55 19.54
N SER A 24 15.09 33.47 20.51
CA SER A 24 14.39 34.75 20.36
C SER A 24 15.25 35.71 19.53
N GLY A 25 14.99 35.77 18.24
CA GLY A 25 15.54 36.76 17.32
C GLY A 25 14.44 37.29 16.41
N SER A 26 14.13 38.58 16.50
CA SER A 26 13.16 39.25 15.63
C SER A 26 13.60 39.17 14.17
N VAL A 27 12.77 38.55 13.32
CA VAL A 27 12.95 38.55 11.87
C VAL A 27 12.05 39.63 11.28
N ALA A 28 12.65 40.69 10.77
CA ALA A 28 11.94 41.71 10.00
C ALA A 28 11.39 41.08 8.72
N SER A 29 10.07 41.11 8.56
CA SER A 29 9.35 40.57 7.41
C SER A 29 9.53 41.46 6.16
N LEU A 30 10.34 41.01 5.20
CA LEU A 30 10.31 41.52 3.83
C LEU A 30 9.25 40.75 3.03
N PRO A 31 8.34 41.42 2.30
CA PRO A 31 7.33 40.73 1.51
C PRO A 31 7.98 40.16 0.24
N ILE A 32 8.35 38.88 0.25
CA ILE A 32 8.64 38.14 -0.98
C ILE A 32 7.29 37.85 -1.66
N ARG A 33 6.93 38.70 -2.63
CA ARG A 33 5.79 38.47 -3.52
C ARG A 33 6.17 37.36 -4.51
N LEU A 34 5.91 36.09 -4.14
CA LEU A 34 5.94 34.98 -5.08
C LEU A 34 4.82 35.22 -6.12
N LYS A 35 5.22 35.54 -7.35
CA LYS A 35 4.33 35.43 -8.50
C LYS A 35 3.98 33.95 -8.65
N LYS A 36 2.75 33.60 -8.29
CA LYS A 36 2.13 32.35 -8.73
C LYS A 36 1.81 32.53 -10.22
N GLU A 37 2.78 32.19 -11.08
CA GLU A 37 2.48 31.91 -12.48
C GLU A 37 1.68 30.61 -12.51
N ALA A 38 0.37 30.75 -12.62
CA ALA A 38 -0.50 29.67 -13.01
C ALA A 38 -0.23 29.37 -14.49
N ALA A 39 0.75 28.51 -14.75
CA ALA A 39 0.82 27.81 -16.00
C ALA A 39 -0.39 26.86 -16.04
N HIS A 40 -1.40 27.23 -16.81
CA HIS A 40 -2.46 26.31 -17.20
C HIS A 40 -1.86 25.32 -18.20
N SER A 41 -1.25 24.24 -17.71
CA SER A 41 -0.96 23.07 -18.53
C SER A 41 -2.21 22.21 -18.61
N THR A 42 -2.96 22.38 -19.69
CA THR A 42 -3.74 21.28 -20.26
C THR A 42 -2.78 20.12 -20.54
N ASP A 43 -3.19 18.90 -20.20
CA ASP A 43 -2.43 17.63 -20.24
C ASP A 43 -1.76 17.21 -18.92
N GLN A 44 -2.46 17.37 -17.79
CA GLN A 44 -2.15 16.57 -16.60
C GLN A 44 -2.87 15.23 -16.75
N GLU A 45 -2.22 14.26 -17.39
CA GLU A 45 -2.64 12.86 -17.22
C GLU A 45 -2.64 12.55 -15.73
N ASP A 46 -3.76 12.06 -15.21
CA ASP A 46 -3.88 11.62 -13.83
C ASP A 46 -2.80 10.57 -13.57
N LEU A 47 -1.81 10.94 -12.75
CA LEU A 47 -0.74 10.04 -12.32
C LEU A 47 -1.32 8.75 -11.70
N CYS A 48 -2.48 8.89 -11.06
CA CYS A 48 -3.16 7.89 -10.27
C CYS A 48 -4.43 7.45 -10.97
N VAL A 49 -4.47 6.21 -11.48
CA VAL A 49 -5.68 5.65 -12.06
C VAL A 49 -6.35 4.74 -11.03
N HIS A 50 -7.50 5.17 -10.52
CA HIS A 50 -8.33 4.38 -9.61
C HIS A 50 -9.15 3.35 -10.39
N LYS A 51 -9.16 2.11 -9.90
CA LYS A 51 -9.78 0.95 -10.55
C LYS A 51 -10.43 0.05 -9.51
N TRP A 52 -11.18 -0.91 -10.02
CA TRP A 52 -11.94 -1.87 -9.23
C TRP A 52 -11.62 -3.28 -9.67
N TYR A 53 -11.54 -4.18 -8.69
CA TYR A 53 -11.40 -5.61 -8.90
C TYR A 53 -12.52 -6.33 -8.17
N THR A 54 -13.15 -7.29 -8.84
CA THR A 54 -14.22 -8.08 -8.23
C THR A 54 -13.57 -9.17 -7.38
N GLN A 55 -13.88 -9.17 -6.07
CA GLN A 55 -13.31 -10.10 -5.11
C GLN A 55 -14.38 -10.92 -4.39
N PRO A 56 -14.12 -12.21 -4.12
CA PRO A 56 -14.99 -12.97 -3.25
C PRO A 56 -14.86 -12.45 -1.82
N VAL A 57 -15.96 -12.52 -1.07
CA VAL A 57 -15.98 -12.12 0.34
C VAL A 57 -15.17 -13.10 1.20
N ASP A 58 -15.14 -14.38 0.83
CA ASP A 58 -14.47 -15.43 1.59
C ASP A 58 -13.53 -16.27 0.71
N HIS A 59 -12.22 -16.19 0.97
CA HIS A 59 -11.23 -16.98 0.26
C HIS A 59 -10.92 -18.35 0.91
N PHE A 60 -11.39 -18.61 2.12
CA PHE A 60 -10.98 -19.79 2.91
C PHE A 60 -12.07 -20.84 3.05
N ASN A 61 -13.22 -20.63 2.42
CA ASN A 61 -14.34 -21.56 2.41
C ASN A 61 -14.88 -21.71 0.98
N TYR A 62 -15.62 -22.80 0.75
CA TYR A 62 -16.14 -23.17 -0.57
C TYR A 62 -17.66 -23.40 -0.54
N GLY A 63 -18.35 -22.83 0.46
CA GLY A 63 -19.81 -22.88 0.58
C GLY A 63 -20.50 -21.93 -0.41
N GLU A 64 -21.82 -22.02 -0.54
CA GLU A 64 -22.58 -21.12 -1.43
C GLU A 64 -22.39 -19.64 -1.08
N ASP A 65 -22.28 -19.31 0.21
CA ASP A 65 -22.02 -17.94 0.68
C ASP A 65 -20.60 -17.43 0.36
N SER A 66 -19.66 -18.32 0.02
CA SER A 66 -18.27 -17.96 -0.32
C SER A 66 -18.16 -17.30 -1.70
N TYR A 67 -19.19 -17.45 -2.54
CA TYR A 67 -19.24 -16.84 -3.88
C TYR A 67 -19.87 -15.44 -3.89
N VAL A 68 -20.22 -14.88 -2.73
CA VAL A 68 -20.63 -13.48 -2.65
C VAL A 68 -19.43 -12.62 -3.00
N GLU A 69 -19.60 -11.69 -3.92
CA GLU A 69 -18.53 -10.81 -4.40
C GLU A 69 -18.73 -9.36 -3.97
N PHE A 70 -17.64 -8.60 -3.91
CA PHE A 70 -17.65 -7.16 -3.72
C PHE A 70 -16.63 -6.48 -4.65
N GLN A 71 -16.82 -5.19 -4.87
CA GLN A 71 -15.88 -4.38 -5.63
C GLN A 71 -14.77 -3.90 -4.69
N HIS A 72 -13.53 -4.22 -5.03
CA HIS A 72 -12.34 -3.89 -4.27
C HIS A 72 -11.54 -2.81 -5.00
N LYS A 73 -11.37 -1.65 -4.35
CA LYS A 73 -10.71 -0.48 -4.92
C LYS A 73 -9.21 -0.62 -4.86
N TYR A 74 -8.54 -0.25 -5.94
CA TYR A 74 -7.10 -0.09 -6.00
C TYR A 74 -6.72 1.08 -6.91
N ALA A 75 -5.54 1.65 -6.69
CA ALA A 75 -4.97 2.67 -7.57
C ALA A 75 -3.70 2.15 -8.23
N MET A 76 -3.41 2.63 -9.43
CA MET A 76 -2.19 2.28 -10.16
C MET A 76 -1.47 3.48 -10.74
N VAL A 77 -0.14 3.39 -10.80
CA VAL A 77 0.74 4.32 -11.51
C VAL A 77 1.57 3.52 -12.52
N ASP A 78 1.24 3.63 -13.79
CA ASP A 78 1.94 2.97 -14.90
C ASP A 78 2.83 3.93 -15.71
N LYS A 79 2.74 5.24 -15.48
CA LYS A 79 3.55 6.28 -16.13
C LYS A 79 5.05 5.98 -16.21
N TYR A 80 5.59 5.32 -15.19
CA TYR A 80 7.02 4.97 -15.10
C TYR A 80 7.32 3.51 -15.42
N TRP A 81 6.28 2.71 -15.70
CA TRP A 81 6.40 1.27 -15.77
C TRP A 81 7.19 0.86 -17.01
N GLY A 82 8.26 0.10 -16.80
CA GLY A 82 9.14 -0.34 -17.87
C GLY A 82 8.62 -1.54 -18.68
N GLY A 83 7.36 -1.95 -18.48
CA GLY A 83 6.71 -3.06 -19.16
C GLY A 83 6.80 -4.41 -18.43
N PRO A 84 6.40 -5.52 -19.08
CA PRO A 84 6.14 -6.83 -18.46
C PRO A 84 7.31 -7.53 -17.72
N SER A 85 8.54 -7.03 -17.87
CA SER A 85 9.72 -7.53 -17.15
C SER A 85 10.12 -6.65 -15.96
N SER A 86 9.47 -5.49 -15.80
CA SER A 86 9.74 -4.54 -14.72
C SER A 86 8.99 -4.94 -13.45
N PRO A 87 9.51 -4.60 -12.26
CA PRO A 87 8.89 -5.02 -11.01
C PRO A 87 7.52 -4.37 -10.78
N ILE A 88 6.71 -5.02 -9.95
CA ILE A 88 5.46 -4.49 -9.41
C ILE A 88 5.70 -4.16 -7.95
N PHE A 89 5.43 -2.91 -7.57
CA PHE A 89 5.53 -2.44 -6.18
C PHE A 89 4.11 -2.28 -5.66
N ALA A 90 3.69 -3.22 -4.83
CA ALA A 90 2.38 -3.22 -4.20
C ALA A 90 2.45 -2.60 -2.82
N TYR A 91 1.56 -1.67 -2.52
CA TYR A 91 1.38 -1.09 -1.21
C TYR A 91 -0.01 -1.45 -0.68
N LEU A 92 -0.03 -2.09 0.49
CA LEU A 92 -1.26 -2.40 1.21
C LEU A 92 -1.61 -1.20 2.07
N GLU A 93 -2.77 -0.60 1.81
CA GLU A 93 -3.28 0.49 2.64
C GLU A 93 -3.69 -0.01 4.02
N GLY A 94 -3.70 0.92 4.98
CA GLY A 94 -4.00 0.67 6.38
C GLY A 94 -5.49 0.72 6.70
N GLU A 95 -5.79 1.26 7.87
CA GLU A 95 -7.10 1.25 8.50
C GLU A 95 -7.97 2.46 8.16
N ASP A 96 -7.90 2.94 6.91
CA ASP A 96 -8.69 4.08 6.46
C ASP A 96 -9.05 3.98 4.97
N ALA A 97 -9.96 4.84 4.53
CA ALA A 97 -10.27 5.03 3.13
C ALA A 97 -9.01 5.46 2.36
N MET A 98 -8.81 4.87 1.19
CA MET A 98 -7.74 5.27 0.29
C MET A 98 -7.95 6.71 -0.15
N SER A 99 -6.94 7.54 0.09
CA SER A 99 -6.93 8.92 -0.39
C SER A 99 -7.07 8.96 -1.92
N PRO A 100 -7.86 9.90 -2.48
CA PRO A 100 -7.86 10.16 -3.92
C PRO A 100 -6.46 10.44 -4.47
N ASP A 101 -5.58 11.01 -3.63
CA ASP A 101 -4.23 11.45 -3.97
C ASP A 101 -3.13 10.46 -3.53
N VAL A 102 -3.49 9.22 -3.18
CA VAL A 102 -2.58 8.19 -2.63
C VAL A 102 -1.26 8.04 -3.40
N CYS A 103 -1.31 8.13 -4.73
CA CYS A 103 -0.12 8.02 -5.59
C CYS A 103 0.89 9.18 -5.44
N SER A 104 0.46 10.31 -4.88
CA SER A 104 1.31 11.49 -4.61
C SER A 104 1.63 11.67 -3.12
N GLU A 105 0.79 11.15 -2.22
CA GLU A 105 1.03 11.19 -0.79
C GLU A 105 2.15 10.24 -0.35
N THR A 106 2.26 9.09 -1.01
CA THR A 106 3.33 8.16 -0.72
C THR A 106 4.63 8.61 -1.40
N SER A 107 5.69 8.80 -0.60
CA SER A 107 7.03 9.04 -1.13
C SER A 107 7.60 7.86 -1.93
N LEU A 108 6.86 6.75 -2.05
CA LEU A 108 7.25 5.53 -2.75
C LEU A 108 7.45 5.76 -4.25
N VAL A 109 6.53 6.50 -4.89
CA VAL A 109 6.61 6.75 -6.33
C VAL A 109 7.87 7.56 -6.63
N ASP A 110 8.06 8.69 -5.94
CA ASP A 110 9.22 9.55 -6.13
C ASP A 110 10.55 8.86 -5.79
N ALA A 111 10.58 8.06 -4.72
CA ALA A 111 11.79 7.37 -4.28
C ALA A 111 12.28 6.29 -5.26
N TYR A 112 11.36 5.63 -5.98
CA TYR A 112 11.67 4.38 -6.68
C TYR A 112 11.37 4.38 -8.19
N ALA A 113 10.53 5.29 -8.68
CA ALA A 113 10.09 5.33 -10.08
C ALA A 113 11.27 5.37 -11.07
N SER A 114 12.21 6.30 -10.87
CA SER A 114 13.34 6.53 -11.78
C SER A 114 14.32 5.35 -11.83
N ARG A 115 14.51 4.67 -10.70
CA ARG A 115 15.51 3.60 -10.54
C ARG A 115 14.99 2.25 -11.02
N PHE A 116 13.77 1.90 -10.63
CA PHE A 116 13.23 0.55 -10.84
C PHE A 116 12.23 0.48 -11.98
N ARG A 117 11.70 1.63 -12.44
CA ARG A 117 10.61 1.71 -13.42
C ARG A 117 9.45 0.73 -13.10
N PRO A 118 8.99 0.65 -11.85
CA PRO A 118 8.00 -0.34 -11.46
C PRO A 118 6.59 0.08 -11.92
N LEU A 119 5.68 -0.89 -11.94
CA LEU A 119 4.25 -0.60 -11.82
C LEU A 119 3.95 -0.44 -10.34
N PHE A 120 3.45 0.73 -9.92
CA PHE A 120 2.97 0.89 -8.56
C PHE A 120 1.49 0.52 -8.49
N ILE A 121 1.12 -0.22 -7.45
CA ILE A 121 -0.27 -0.52 -7.12
C ILE A 121 -0.51 -0.24 -5.63
N PHE A 122 -1.58 0.46 -5.33
CA PHE A 122 -2.04 0.75 -3.97
C PHE A 122 -3.38 0.03 -3.80
N ILE A 123 -3.51 -0.79 -2.76
CA ILE A 123 -4.65 -1.67 -2.57
C ILE A 123 -5.39 -1.22 -1.31
N GLU A 124 -6.63 -0.78 -1.45
CA GLU A 124 -7.45 -0.35 -0.30
C GLU A 124 -7.73 -1.57 0.58
N HIS A 125 -7.80 -1.43 1.90
CA HIS A 125 -8.12 -2.58 2.74
C HIS A 125 -9.64 -2.87 2.69
N ARG A 126 -10.05 -4.13 2.61
CA ARG A 126 -11.47 -4.52 2.75
C ARG A 126 -12.09 -3.92 4.03
N TYR A 127 -13.36 -3.55 4.00
CA TYR A 127 -14.08 -2.85 5.08
C TYR A 127 -13.68 -1.38 5.32
N TYR A 128 -12.79 -0.81 4.52
CA TYR A 128 -12.46 0.61 4.54
C TYR A 128 -12.79 1.29 3.21
N GLY A 129 -12.94 2.62 3.25
CA GLY A 129 -13.26 3.43 2.08
C GLY A 129 -14.46 2.91 1.30
N ASP A 130 -14.22 2.71 0.01
CA ASP A 130 -15.24 2.24 -0.93
C ASP A 130 -15.20 0.70 -1.11
N SER A 131 -14.22 0.04 -0.50
CA SER A 131 -14.00 -1.42 -0.54
C SER A 131 -14.76 -2.15 0.56
N VAL A 132 -16.10 -2.09 0.51
CA VAL A 132 -16.96 -2.61 1.57
C VAL A 132 -17.81 -3.80 1.09
N PRO A 133 -17.61 -5.00 1.66
CA PRO A 133 -18.48 -6.15 1.41
C PRO A 133 -19.94 -5.89 1.78
N PHE A 134 -20.86 -6.66 1.20
CA PHE A 134 -22.31 -6.59 1.50
C PHE A 134 -22.98 -5.24 1.17
N GLY A 135 -22.33 -4.41 0.35
CA GLY A 135 -22.91 -3.20 -0.24
C GLY A 135 -22.93 -1.95 0.65
N SER A 136 -22.80 -2.09 1.97
CA SER A 136 -22.68 -0.93 2.87
C SER A 136 -21.93 -1.25 4.15
N ARG A 137 -21.36 -0.22 4.78
CA ARG A 137 -20.69 -0.35 6.09
C ARG A 137 -21.67 -0.86 7.14
N ASP A 138 -22.90 -0.34 7.17
CA ASP A 138 -23.90 -0.78 8.14
C ASP A 138 -24.20 -2.28 8.01
N ALA A 139 -24.30 -2.82 6.79
CA ALA A 139 -24.48 -4.25 6.57
C ALA A 139 -23.23 -5.05 6.96
N ALA A 140 -22.05 -4.59 6.53
CA ALA A 140 -20.77 -5.24 6.80
C ALA A 140 -20.44 -5.35 8.29
N PHE A 141 -20.84 -4.37 9.10
CA PHE A 141 -20.63 -4.32 10.54
C PHE A 141 -21.86 -4.73 11.36
N SER A 142 -22.95 -5.19 10.72
CA SER A 142 -24.23 -5.45 11.38
C SER A 142 -24.20 -6.59 12.42
N ASN A 143 -23.42 -7.64 12.18
CA ASN A 143 -23.37 -8.83 13.03
C ASN A 143 -22.06 -9.62 12.86
N THR A 144 -21.88 -10.67 13.65
CA THR A 144 -20.66 -11.49 13.64
C THR A 144 -20.48 -12.31 12.35
N SER A 145 -21.55 -12.65 11.63
CA SER A 145 -21.42 -13.41 10.39
C SER A 145 -20.92 -12.55 9.23
N THR A 146 -21.25 -11.26 9.17
CA THR A 146 -20.65 -10.34 8.20
C THR A 146 -19.27 -9.87 8.66
N LEU A 147 -19.14 -9.48 9.94
CA LEU A 147 -17.86 -9.02 10.49
C LEU A 147 -16.76 -10.10 10.48
N GLY A 148 -17.12 -11.38 10.42
CA GLY A 148 -16.16 -12.50 10.39
C GLY A 148 -15.18 -12.45 9.21
N PHE A 149 -15.51 -11.76 8.11
CA PHE A 149 -14.62 -11.60 6.96
C PHE A 149 -13.71 -10.37 7.04
N PHE A 150 -13.80 -9.59 8.13
CA PHE A 150 -12.91 -8.48 8.42
C PHE A 150 -11.66 -8.97 9.15
N GLY A 151 -10.64 -9.37 8.40
CA GLY A 151 -9.39 -9.87 8.98
C GLY A 151 -8.21 -9.84 8.02
N ALA A 152 -7.01 -9.81 8.61
CA ALA A 152 -5.74 -9.70 7.86
C ALA A 152 -5.50 -10.87 6.90
N ALA A 153 -5.91 -12.09 7.26
CA ALA A 153 -5.74 -13.25 6.39
C ALA A 153 -6.52 -13.08 5.07
N GLN A 154 -7.77 -12.61 5.16
CA GLN A 154 -8.58 -12.35 3.99
C GLN A 154 -8.00 -11.17 3.18
N ALA A 155 -7.57 -10.09 3.83
CA ALA A 155 -6.96 -8.94 3.16
C ALA A 155 -5.66 -9.27 2.42
N VAL A 156 -4.82 -10.15 2.97
CA VAL A 156 -3.61 -10.64 2.30
C VAL A 156 -3.96 -11.48 1.07
N GLN A 157 -5.00 -12.30 1.17
CA GLN A 157 -5.46 -13.11 0.06
C GLN A 157 -6.11 -12.25 -1.04
N ASP A 158 -6.81 -11.17 -0.67
CA ASP A 158 -7.33 -10.21 -1.66
C ASP A 158 -6.18 -9.63 -2.50
N ALA A 159 -5.14 -9.14 -1.81
CA ALA A 159 -3.99 -8.55 -2.45
C ALA A 159 -3.29 -9.57 -3.37
N ALA A 160 -3.17 -10.83 -2.94
CA ALA A 160 -2.57 -11.88 -3.74
C ALA A 160 -3.35 -12.15 -5.03
N GLU A 161 -4.68 -12.26 -4.96
CA GLU A 161 -5.54 -12.49 -6.13
C GLU A 161 -5.50 -11.32 -7.10
N LEU A 162 -5.63 -10.09 -6.60
CA LEU A 162 -5.50 -8.87 -7.40
C LEU A 162 -4.15 -8.80 -8.11
N ILE A 163 -3.04 -9.01 -7.39
CA ILE A 163 -1.69 -8.98 -7.96
C ILE A 163 -1.54 -10.05 -9.05
N LEU A 164 -2.03 -11.27 -8.81
CA LEU A 164 -1.96 -12.36 -9.78
C LEU A 164 -2.78 -12.06 -11.04
N SER A 165 -3.99 -11.51 -10.87
CA SER A 165 -4.85 -11.09 -11.97
C SER A 165 -4.18 -10.00 -12.82
N LEU A 166 -3.60 -8.98 -12.17
CA LEU A 166 -2.87 -7.92 -12.87
C LEU A 166 -1.66 -8.46 -13.62
N ARG A 167 -0.88 -9.36 -13.03
CA ARG A 167 0.26 -9.99 -13.71
C ARG A 167 -0.16 -10.73 -14.97
N GLN A 168 -1.28 -11.45 -14.93
CA GLN A 168 -1.82 -12.14 -16.10
C GLN A 168 -2.30 -11.15 -17.16
N ASN A 169 -3.14 -10.19 -16.77
CA ASN A 169 -3.72 -9.20 -17.70
C ASN A 169 -2.66 -8.32 -18.38
N LEU A 170 -1.55 -8.06 -17.69
CA LEU A 170 -0.46 -7.24 -18.19
C LEU A 170 0.68 -8.04 -18.85
N SER A 171 0.51 -9.36 -19.02
CA SER A 171 1.56 -10.29 -19.50
C SER A 171 2.85 -10.26 -18.66
N ALA A 172 2.77 -9.77 -17.42
CA ALA A 172 3.85 -9.56 -16.45
C ALA A 172 4.11 -10.83 -15.60
N HIS A 173 4.07 -12.01 -16.25
CA HIS A 173 4.17 -13.32 -15.60
C HIS A 173 5.49 -13.55 -14.84
N TYR A 174 6.53 -12.80 -15.17
CA TYR A 174 7.85 -12.92 -14.56
C TYR A 174 8.28 -11.67 -13.78
N SER A 175 7.43 -10.63 -13.75
CA SER A 175 7.70 -9.42 -12.95
C SER A 175 7.92 -9.79 -11.48
N PRO A 176 9.04 -9.37 -10.87
CA PRO A 176 9.21 -9.44 -9.41
C PRO A 176 8.13 -8.60 -8.74
N VAL A 177 7.56 -9.11 -7.65
CA VAL A 177 6.59 -8.37 -6.83
C VAL A 177 7.20 -8.06 -5.48
N ILE A 178 7.16 -6.79 -5.10
CA ILE A 178 7.53 -6.31 -3.77
C ILE A 178 6.26 -5.77 -3.14
N VAL A 179 5.86 -6.32 -1.99
CA VAL A 179 4.71 -5.83 -1.24
C VAL A 179 5.21 -5.10 0.00
N ALA A 180 4.65 -3.94 0.30
CA ALA A 180 4.95 -3.15 1.48
C ALA A 180 3.65 -2.64 2.12
N GLY A 181 3.74 -2.23 3.38
CA GLY A 181 2.64 -1.62 4.11
C GLY A 181 3.14 -0.86 5.33
N GLY A 182 2.39 0.15 5.76
CA GLY A 182 2.68 0.96 6.95
C GLY A 182 1.77 0.64 8.12
N SER A 183 2.18 0.93 9.35
CA SER A 183 1.37 0.73 10.57
C SER A 183 0.84 -0.71 10.68
N TYR A 184 -0.48 -0.94 10.77
CA TYR A 184 -1.12 -2.25 10.76
C TYR A 184 -0.82 -3.06 9.50
N ALA A 185 -0.90 -2.43 8.33
CA ALA A 185 -0.61 -3.07 7.05
C ALA A 185 0.87 -3.52 6.95
N GLY A 186 1.75 -2.90 7.75
CA GLY A 186 3.15 -3.29 7.93
C GLY A 186 3.46 -3.98 9.26
N SER A 187 2.47 -4.23 10.10
CA SER A 187 2.72 -4.66 11.48
C SER A 187 3.19 -6.11 11.48
N LYS A 188 4.35 -6.34 12.11
CA LYS A 188 5.20 -7.55 12.09
C LYS A 188 6.06 -7.77 10.84
N ASN A 189 5.78 -7.17 9.68
CA ASN A 189 6.65 -7.18 8.50
C ASN A 189 6.40 -5.92 7.64
N PRO A 190 7.24 -4.87 7.72
CA PRO A 190 7.01 -3.64 6.97
C PRO A 190 7.19 -3.81 5.45
N ILE A 191 7.87 -4.89 5.03
CA ILE A 191 8.08 -5.25 3.63
C ILE A 191 7.91 -6.78 3.53
N LEU A 192 6.91 -7.23 2.76
CA LEU A 192 6.70 -8.61 2.39
C LEU A 192 7.13 -8.80 0.94
N ILE A 193 8.29 -9.42 0.72
CA ILE A 193 8.69 -9.81 -0.64
C ILE A 193 7.99 -11.13 -0.96
N ILE A 194 6.88 -11.07 -1.71
CA ILE A 194 6.21 -12.28 -2.18
C ILE A 194 6.85 -12.72 -3.50
N LYS A 195 7.64 -13.79 -3.45
CA LYS A 195 8.10 -14.45 -4.67
C LYS A 195 6.99 -15.33 -5.21
N LEU A 196 6.08 -14.72 -5.98
CA LEU A 196 5.05 -15.44 -6.71
C LEU A 196 5.67 -16.14 -7.92
N ASN A 197 5.98 -17.43 -7.77
CA ASN A 197 6.43 -18.25 -8.91
C ASN A 197 5.30 -18.30 -9.97
N PRO A 198 5.63 -18.19 -11.26
CA PRO A 198 4.62 -18.37 -12.31
C PRO A 198 4.01 -19.78 -12.21
N PRO A 199 2.71 -19.94 -12.55
CA PRO A 199 2.14 -21.27 -12.69
C PRO A 199 2.92 -22.05 -13.76
N ALA A 200 3.12 -23.35 -13.51
CA ALA A 200 3.81 -24.26 -14.41
C ALA A 200 3.04 -24.50 -15.72
#